data_AF-A0A3D0RMU8-F1
#
_entry.id   AF-A0A3D0RMU8-F1
#
_cell.length_a   1.000
_cell.length_b   1.000
_cell.length_c   1.000
_cell.angle_alpha   90.00
_cell.angle_beta   90.00
_cell.angle_gamma   90.00
#
_symmetry.space_group_name_H-M   'P 1'
#
loop_
_entity.id
_entity.type
_entity.pdbx_description
1 polymer ?
#
loop_
_entity_poly.entity_id
_entity_poly.type
_entity_poly.pdbx_seq_one_letter_code
_entity_poly.pdbx_strand_id
1 'polypeptide(L)'
;MKKYLAEMIGTMVLVLMGCGAAVFAGAGQPFDPVGTLGVAFAFGLSVVAMAYAIGSISGCHINPAITLGVLLTGRMSGKDAGLYIVFQIIGAILGSAILWFLAKESGSTTTLTGANGFAEGQMAQAFVAET
;
A
#
# COMPACT_ATOMS: atom_id res chain seq x y z
N MET A 1 -15.93 -5.61 -14.07
CA MET A 1 -15.36 -6.57 -13.10
C MET A 1 -13.86 -6.74 -13.20
N LYS A 2 -13.29 -7.06 -14.38
CA LYS A 2 -11.83 -7.26 -14.54
C LYS A 2 -10.99 -6.12 -13.93
N LYS A 3 -11.33 -4.86 -14.21
CA LYS A 3 -10.63 -3.68 -13.68
C LYS A 3 -10.68 -3.56 -12.14
N TYR A 4 -11.79 -3.92 -11.50
CA TYR A 4 -11.90 -3.86 -10.04
C TYR A 4 -11.09 -4.96 -9.35
N LEU A 5 -11.10 -6.17 -9.90
CA LEU A 5 -10.26 -7.27 -9.41
C LEU A 5 -8.77 -6.98 -9.60
N ALA A 6 -8.40 -6.34 -10.71
CA ALA A 6 -7.03 -5.86 -10.93
C ALA A 6 -6.60 -4.87 -9.83
N GLU A 7 -7.42 -3.86 -9.51
CA GLU A 7 -7.15 -2.91 -8.42
C GLU A 7 -7.02 -3.58 -7.04
N MET A 8 -7.87 -4.57 -6.76
CA MET A 8 -7.80 -5.36 -5.52
C MET A 8 -6.50 -6.14 -5.43
N ILE A 9 -6.13 -6.88 -6.48
CA ILE A 9 -4.88 -7.66 -6.50
C ILE A 9 -3.66 -6.73 -6.42
N GLY A 10 -3.67 -5.63 -7.17
CA GLY A 10 -2.56 -4.67 -7.14
C GLY A 10 -2.37 -4.00 -5.79
N THR A 11 -3.47 -3.64 -5.11
CA THR A 11 -3.38 -3.07 -3.76
C THR A 11 -2.95 -4.11 -2.73
N MET A 12 -3.42 -5.37 -2.86
CA MET A 12 -2.96 -6.48 -2.03
C MET A 12 -1.45 -6.68 -2.15
N VAL A 13 -0.90 -6.68 -3.37
CA VAL A 13 0.55 -6.79 -3.62
C VAL A 13 1.28 -5.59 -3.05
N LEU A 14 0.80 -4.37 -3.29
CA LEU A 14 1.42 -3.15 -2.76
C LEU A 14 1.56 -3.20 -1.24
N VAL A 15 0.48 -3.54 -0.53
CA VAL A 15 0.47 -3.63 0.94
C VAL A 15 1.36 -4.79 1.41
N LEU A 16 1.21 -5.97 0.84
CA LEU A 16 1.99 -7.14 1.26
C LEU A 16 3.51 -6.90 1.11
N MET A 17 3.94 -6.32 0.00
CA MET A 17 5.36 -6.14 -0.30
C MET A 17 5.94 -4.92 0.42
N GLY A 18 5.27 -3.78 0.38
CA GLY A 18 5.74 -2.54 1.01
C GLY A 18 5.73 -2.64 2.54
N CYS A 19 4.57 -2.96 3.12
CA CYS A 19 4.46 -3.14 4.57
C CYS A 19 5.27 -4.36 5.03
N GLY A 20 5.35 -5.42 4.22
CA GLY A 20 6.18 -6.58 4.53
C GLY A 20 7.66 -6.22 4.68
N ALA A 21 8.21 -5.40 3.78
CA ALA A 21 9.58 -4.90 3.91
C ALA A 21 9.79 -4.11 5.20
N ALA A 22 8.82 -3.29 5.61
CA ALA A 22 8.89 -2.55 6.87
C ALA A 22 8.83 -3.47 8.11
N VAL A 23 7.99 -4.50 8.07
CA VAL A 23 7.79 -5.45 9.19
C VAL A 23 8.96 -6.43 9.34
N PHE A 24 9.58 -6.86 8.25
CA PHE A 24 10.66 -7.86 8.28
C PHE A 24 12.06 -7.27 8.15
N ALA A 25 12.20 -6.05 7.66
CA ALA A 25 13.53 -5.47 7.41
C ALA A 25 13.59 -3.94 7.64
N GLY A 26 12.55 -3.36 8.26
CA GLY A 26 12.55 -1.96 8.68
C GLY A 26 13.50 -1.68 9.83
N ALA A 27 13.68 -0.39 10.15
CA ALA A 27 14.47 0.02 11.30
C ALA A 27 13.85 -0.50 12.61
N GLY A 28 14.69 -1.00 13.51
CA GLY A 28 14.26 -1.51 14.82
C GLY A 28 13.82 -2.97 14.86
N GLN A 29 13.90 -3.69 13.72
CA GLN A 29 13.67 -5.13 13.67
C GLN A 29 14.86 -5.94 14.19
N PRO A 30 14.64 -7.19 14.65
CA PRO A 30 15.71 -8.11 15.03
C PRO A 30 16.39 -8.80 13.83
N PHE A 31 15.99 -8.46 12.60
CA PHE A 31 16.53 -8.99 11.35
C PHE A 31 17.50 -7.99 10.70
N ASP A 32 18.23 -8.44 9.67
CA ASP A 32 19.12 -7.55 8.90
C ASP A 32 18.32 -6.42 8.23
N PRO A 33 18.57 -5.14 8.61
CA PRO A 33 17.75 -4.04 8.14
C PRO A 33 18.11 -3.64 6.71
N VAL A 34 17.09 -3.38 5.90
CA VAL A 34 17.26 -2.73 4.58
C VAL A 34 17.20 -1.20 4.67
N GLY A 35 16.86 -0.68 5.86
CA GLY A 35 16.73 0.75 6.14
C GLY A 35 15.57 1.41 5.38
N THR A 36 15.39 2.71 5.61
CA THR A 36 14.31 3.50 5.00
C THR A 36 14.35 3.46 3.47
N LEU A 37 15.56 3.49 2.88
CA LEU A 37 15.72 3.41 1.42
C LEU A 37 15.24 2.07 0.86
N GLY A 38 15.55 0.95 1.51
CA GLY A 38 15.09 -0.36 1.08
C GLY A 38 13.57 -0.50 1.16
N VAL A 39 12.95 -0.01 2.24
CA VAL A 39 11.49 0.04 2.36
C VAL A 39 10.86 0.91 1.27
N ALA A 40 11.44 2.10 1.00
CA ALA A 40 10.98 2.97 -0.08
C ALA A 40 11.07 2.28 -1.45
N PHE A 41 12.16 1.54 -1.73
CA PHE A 41 12.26 0.73 -2.94
C PHE A 41 11.22 -0.38 -3.02
N ALA A 42 10.91 -1.05 -1.90
CA ALA A 42 9.89 -2.11 -1.89
C ALA A 42 8.52 -1.57 -2.31
N PHE A 43 8.11 -0.42 -1.77
CA PHE A 43 6.89 0.26 -2.21
C PHE A 43 6.96 0.69 -3.68
N GLY A 44 8.00 1.42 -4.07
CA GLY A 44 8.13 1.97 -5.43
C GLY A 44 8.18 0.88 -6.50
N LEU A 45 8.98 -0.17 -6.30
CA LEU A 45 9.09 -1.28 -7.24
C LEU A 45 7.81 -2.12 -7.30
N SER A 46 7.05 -2.23 -6.20
CA SER A 46 5.74 -2.89 -6.22
C SER A 46 4.75 -2.12 -7.08
N VAL A 47 4.73 -0.79 -6.98
CA VAL A 47 3.91 0.06 -7.86
C VAL A 47 4.33 -0.11 -9.32
N VAL A 48 5.64 -0.09 -9.62
CA VAL A 48 6.16 -0.28 -11.00
C VAL A 48 5.75 -1.65 -11.54
N ALA A 49 5.98 -2.72 -10.78
CA ALA A 49 5.62 -4.07 -11.19
C ALA A 49 4.12 -4.21 -11.47
N MET A 50 3.27 -3.66 -10.59
CA MET A 50 1.83 -3.68 -10.80
C MET A 50 1.39 -2.80 -11.96
N ALA A 51 2.03 -1.65 -12.19
CA ALA A 51 1.74 -0.80 -13.34
C ALA A 51 1.94 -1.55 -14.66
N TYR A 52 3.02 -2.33 -14.79
CA TYR A 52 3.23 -3.19 -15.96
C TYR A 52 2.26 -4.38 -16.02
N ALA A 53 1.92 -4.97 -14.88
CA ALA A 53 1.06 -6.16 -14.83
C ALA A 53 -0.42 -5.88 -15.09
N ILE A 54 -0.96 -4.78 -14.54
CA ILE A 54 -2.39 -4.47 -14.56
C ILE A 54 -2.74 -3.10 -15.15
N GLY A 55 -1.76 -2.27 -15.52
CA GLY A 55 -2.01 -0.93 -16.06
C GLY A 55 -2.91 -0.93 -17.29
N SER A 56 -2.74 -1.89 -18.20
CA SER A 56 -3.60 -2.05 -19.39
C SER A 56 -5.03 -2.52 -19.08
N ILE A 57 -5.29 -2.98 -17.86
CA ILE A 57 -6.59 -3.52 -17.42
C ILE A 57 -7.39 -2.47 -16.64
N SER A 58 -6.77 -1.79 -15.68
CA SER A 58 -7.44 -0.86 -14.76
C SER A 58 -6.89 0.57 -14.75
N GLY A 59 -5.72 0.80 -15.34
CA GLY A 59 -4.93 2.02 -15.12
C GLY A 59 -4.01 1.94 -13.89
N CYS A 60 -4.08 0.86 -13.10
CA CYS A 60 -3.27 0.60 -11.91
C CYS A 60 -3.26 1.78 -10.91
N HIS A 61 -4.43 2.18 -10.41
CA HIS A 61 -4.46 3.25 -9.41
C HIS A 61 -3.92 2.75 -8.07
N ILE A 62 -4.39 1.57 -7.62
CA ILE A 62 -4.01 0.84 -6.40
C ILE A 62 -3.93 1.72 -5.13
N ASN A 63 -4.64 2.86 -5.17
CA ASN A 63 -4.59 3.93 -4.20
C ASN A 63 -5.88 4.80 -4.32
N PRO A 64 -6.64 4.97 -3.23
CA PRO A 64 -7.82 5.83 -3.21
C PRO A 64 -7.56 7.29 -3.57
N ALA A 65 -6.41 7.87 -3.17
CA ALA A 65 -6.05 9.26 -3.49
C ALA A 65 -5.78 9.44 -4.99
N ILE A 66 -5.09 8.50 -5.63
CA ILE A 66 -4.91 8.50 -7.10
C ILE A 66 -6.26 8.38 -7.79
N THR A 67 -7.12 7.47 -7.31
CA THR A 67 -8.47 7.28 -7.84
C THR A 67 -9.31 8.54 -7.74
N LEU A 68 -9.23 9.26 -6.62
CA LEU A 68 -9.90 10.54 -6.43
C LEU A 68 -9.33 11.61 -7.38
N GLY A 69 -8.01 11.69 -7.57
CA GLY A 69 -7.41 12.63 -8.53
C GLY A 69 -7.88 12.39 -9.97
N VAL A 70 -8.00 11.13 -10.39
CA VAL A 70 -8.53 10.76 -11.72
C VAL A 70 -10.02 11.11 -11.84
N LEU A 71 -10.81 10.93 -10.78
CA LEU A 71 -12.21 11.36 -10.72
C LEU A 71 -12.34 12.88 -10.85
N LEU A 72 -11.59 13.64 -10.05
CA LEU A 72 -11.65 15.11 -10.01
C LEU A 72 -11.21 15.76 -11.33
N THR A 73 -10.38 15.06 -12.11
CA THR A 73 -10.00 15.51 -13.46
C THR A 73 -10.96 15.08 -14.56
N GLY A 74 -12.10 14.48 -14.21
CA GLY A 74 -13.15 14.07 -15.15
C GLY A 74 -12.80 12.85 -16.01
N ARG A 75 -11.74 12.11 -15.66
CA ARG A 75 -11.24 10.96 -16.43
C ARG A 75 -11.88 9.63 -16.03
N MET A 76 -12.77 9.63 -15.04
CA MET A 76 -13.43 8.44 -14.52
C MET A 76 -14.81 8.82 -13.94
N SER A 77 -15.77 7.90 -14.01
CA SER A 77 -17.09 8.11 -13.40
C SER A 77 -17.04 7.97 -11.87
N GLY A 78 -17.91 8.67 -11.14
CA GLY A 78 -17.99 8.55 -9.68
C GLY A 78 -18.32 7.13 -9.21
N LYS A 79 -19.13 6.38 -9.98
CA LYS A 79 -19.43 4.97 -9.70
C LYS A 79 -18.17 4.09 -9.82
N ASP A 80 -17.38 4.28 -10.87
CA ASP A 80 -16.13 3.54 -11.03
C ASP A 80 -15.13 3.89 -9.93
N ALA A 81 -15.00 5.17 -9.59
CA ALA A 81 -14.13 5.62 -8.50
C ALA A 81 -14.50 4.96 -7.16
N GLY A 82 -15.79 4.94 -6.82
CA GLY A 82 -16.28 4.27 -5.60
C GLY A 82 -15.98 2.77 -5.60
N LEU A 83 -16.18 2.09 -6.74
CA LEU A 83 -15.87 0.66 -6.85
C LEU A 83 -14.35 0.39 -6.81
N TYR A 84 -13.53 1.24 -7.40
CA TYR A 84 -12.07 1.14 -7.29
C TYR A 84 -11.64 1.23 -5.83
N ILE A 85 -12.10 2.25 -5.10
CA ILE A 85 -11.75 2.46 -3.69
C ILE A 85 -12.17 1.26 -2.82
N VAL A 86 -13.40 0.75 -3.01
CA VAL A 86 -13.87 -0.44 -2.27
C VAL A 86 -12.95 -1.64 -2.52
N PHE A 87 -12.62 -1.92 -3.78
CA PHE A 87 -11.77 -3.06 -4.13
C PHE A 87 -10.31 -2.87 -3.69
N GLN A 88 -9.80 -1.63 -3.72
CA GLN A 88 -8.49 -1.29 -3.16
C GLN A 88 -8.45 -1.54 -1.65
N ILE A 89 -9.48 -1.12 -0.90
CA ILE A 89 -9.58 -1.38 0.55
C ILE A 89 -9.63 -2.88 0.83
N ILE A 90 -10.42 -3.65 0.06
CA ILE A 90 -10.46 -5.11 0.19
C ILE A 90 -9.06 -5.70 -0.08
N GLY A 91 -8.38 -5.24 -1.13
CA GLY A 91 -7.01 -5.64 -1.47
C GLY A 91 -6.04 -5.36 -0.33
N ALA A 92 -6.09 -4.16 0.24
CA ALA A 92 -5.26 -3.77 1.39
C ALA A 92 -5.50 -4.67 2.60
N ILE A 93 -6.76 -4.95 2.94
CA ILE A 93 -7.12 -5.86 4.04
C ILE A 93 -6.56 -7.25 3.79
N LEU A 94 -6.68 -7.79 2.57
CA LEU A 94 -6.13 -9.10 2.22
C LEU A 94 -4.59 -9.11 2.33
N GLY A 95 -3.92 -8.07 1.82
CA GLY A 95 -2.47 -7.95 1.91
C GLY A 95 -1.99 -7.89 3.36
N SER A 96 -2.65 -7.08 4.20
CA SER A 96 -2.37 -6.99 5.64
C SER A 96 -2.68 -8.30 6.38
N ALA A 97 -3.74 -9.02 6.01
CA ALA A 97 -4.08 -10.30 6.64
C ALA A 97 -3.04 -11.37 6.34
N ILE A 98 -2.56 -11.45 5.09
CA ILE A 98 -1.46 -12.34 4.69
C ILE A 98 -0.20 -11.95 5.46
N LEU A 99 0.16 -10.66 5.47
CA LEU A 99 1.33 -10.17 6.18
C LEU A 99 1.27 -10.50 7.68
N TRP A 100 0.14 -10.23 8.34
CA TRP A 100 -0.06 -10.57 9.74
C TRP A 100 0.16 -12.06 9.99
N PHE A 101 -0.38 -12.92 9.13
CA PHE A 101 -0.20 -14.36 9.26
C PHE A 101 1.28 -14.78 9.17
N LEU A 102 2.04 -14.16 8.26
CA LEU A 102 3.48 -14.39 8.11
C LEU A 102 4.30 -13.81 9.26
N ALA A 103 3.89 -12.66 9.82
CA ALA A 103 4.67 -11.90 10.79
C ALA A 103 4.42 -12.32 12.25
N LYS A 104 3.23 -12.83 12.59
CA LYS A 104 2.81 -13.04 13.99
C LYS A 104 3.72 -13.97 14.83
N GLU A 105 4.49 -14.86 14.19
CA GLU A 105 5.45 -15.76 14.87
C GLU A 105 6.91 -15.49 14.47
N SER A 106 7.16 -14.40 13.73
CA SER A 106 8.50 -14.09 13.19
C SER A 106 9.47 -13.53 14.23
N GLY A 107 8.96 -13.01 15.35
CA GLY A 107 9.74 -12.21 16.29
C GLY A 107 9.83 -10.72 15.93
N SER A 108 9.10 -10.25 14.92
CA SER A 108 9.00 -8.81 14.59
C SER A 108 8.62 -7.98 15.82
N THR A 109 9.32 -6.87 16.02
CA THR A 109 9.20 -6.00 17.19
C THR A 109 8.34 -4.76 16.95
N THR A 110 7.87 -4.56 15.71
CA THR A 110 6.99 -3.44 15.35
C THR A 110 5.55 -3.90 15.22
N THR A 111 4.69 -3.03 14.66
CA THR A 111 3.35 -3.43 14.21
C THR A 111 3.46 -4.63 13.26
N LEU A 112 2.57 -5.60 13.40
CA LEU A 112 2.59 -6.84 12.60
C LEU A 112 2.08 -6.64 11.15
N THR A 113 1.61 -5.44 10.82
CA THR A 113 0.99 -5.11 9.54
C THR A 113 1.60 -3.88 8.87
N GLY A 114 2.64 -3.27 9.46
CA GLY A 114 3.28 -2.07 8.92
C GLY A 114 2.43 -0.81 9.03
N ALA A 115 1.69 -0.65 10.14
CA ALA A 115 0.90 0.54 10.38
C ALA A 115 1.80 1.78 10.59
N ASN A 116 1.45 2.88 9.94
CA ASN A 116 2.17 4.14 10.00
C ASN A 116 1.99 4.83 11.36
N GLY A 117 2.99 5.62 11.74
CA GLY A 117 2.96 6.49 12.91
C GLY A 117 3.88 7.69 12.72
N PHE A 118 3.75 8.69 13.59
CA PHE A 118 4.59 9.89 13.61
C PHE A 118 5.00 10.21 15.05
N ALA A 119 6.07 11.00 15.21
CA ALA A 119 6.57 11.37 16.53
C ALA A 119 5.57 12.25 17.30
N GLU A 120 5.53 12.11 18.62
CA GLU A 120 4.64 12.91 19.48
C GLU A 120 4.87 14.42 19.26
N GLY A 121 3.76 15.17 19.18
CA GLY A 121 3.79 16.62 18.90
C GLY A 121 4.04 16.99 17.43
N GLN A 122 4.22 16.04 16.50
CA GLN A 122 4.50 16.32 15.09
C GLN A 122 3.31 16.15 14.13
N MET A 123 2.07 16.20 14.64
CA MET A 123 0.87 15.99 13.83
C MET A 123 0.76 16.97 12.66
N ALA A 124 1.08 18.26 12.88
CA ALA A 124 1.00 19.27 11.83
C ALA A 124 2.03 19.03 10.71
N GLN A 125 3.25 18.67 11.09
CA GLN A 125 4.33 18.35 10.15
C GLN A 125 4.00 17.09 9.35
N ALA A 126 3.48 16.05 10.00
CA ALA A 126 3.03 14.83 9.33
C ALA A 126 1.90 15.12 8.35
N PHE A 127 0.90 15.94 8.73
CA PHE A 127 -0.18 16.33 7.83
C PHE A 127 0.32 17.06 6.58
N VAL A 128 1.24 18.02 6.75
CA VAL A 128 1.83 18.76 5.62
C VAL A 128 2.69 17.86 4.74
N ALA A 129 3.41 16.89 5.30
CA ALA A 129 4.22 15.96 4.52
C ALA A 129 3.37 15.01 3.63
N GLU A 130 2.12 14.75 4.00
CA GLU A 130 1.21 13.81 3.32
C GLU A 130 0.21 14.49 2.36
N THR A 131 0.17 15.83 2.30
CA THR A 131 -0.78 16.62 1.47
C THR A 131 -0.08 17.33 0.32
#